data_AF-A0A6W0Q884-F1
#
_entry.id   AF-A0A6W0Q884-F1
#
_cell.length_a   1.000
_cell.length_b   1.000
_cell.length_c   1.000
_cell.angle_alpha   90.00
_cell.angle_beta   90.00
_cell.angle_gamma   90.00
#
_symmetry.space_group_name_H-M   'P 1'
#
loop_
_entity.id
_entity.type
_entity.pdbx_description
1 polymer ?
#
loop_
_entity_poly.entity_id
_entity_poly.type
_entity_poly.pdbx_seq_one_letter_code
_entity_poly.pdbx_strand_id
1 'polypeptide(L)'
;MKVQLLKIPSHLIVAGSSWLSKIIIAGVQLASISYLISILGEEKYAIFSLLTGLLVWCSAVDFGIGTGLQNYISECRAKNKSYDAYIKSALHLSFIAIIFFIALFYIFSGVISAKYLSSFHEVLQDKTRMLFFTSCLVFSSIGIGAIAYKILFAELVGWKANLLNALSYMIGMLGLLYIYYRGISVDIKLSLIVLYLPVGMISLCYIVYRYIKLYHVKTTKSHYIAILRRSSGFFLFTLLSIVVLQTDYMVISQRLTPADIVQYTVTMKIFGLVFFIYTAILQALWPICAELRVKQQWKKLNKMIGVNILLGSLYVVGCTIFIYLFKEQIFSVIAKDINYQVSILSFMLIGIYFCIRVWCD
;
A
#
# COMPACT_ATOMS: atom_id res chain seq x y z
N MET A 1 -8.26 -38.86 -25.00
CA MET A 1 -7.81 -37.56 -25.53
C MET A 1 -7.14 -36.78 -24.41
N LYS A 2 -5.80 -36.82 -24.30
CA LYS A 2 -5.05 -36.03 -23.30
C LYS A 2 -5.09 -34.58 -23.78
N VAL A 3 -5.95 -33.77 -23.17
CA VAL A 3 -5.94 -32.32 -23.36
C VAL A 3 -4.55 -31.84 -22.94
N GLN A 4 -3.70 -31.53 -23.91
CA GLN A 4 -2.47 -30.80 -23.66
C GLN A 4 -2.89 -29.42 -23.17
N LEU A 5 -3.00 -29.28 -21.85
CA LEU A 5 -3.16 -27.99 -21.21
C LEU A 5 -2.00 -27.11 -21.70
N LEU A 6 -2.34 -26.06 -22.46
CA LEU A 6 -1.44 -25.01 -22.88
C LEU A 6 -0.61 -24.58 -21.65
N LYS A 7 0.70 -24.83 -21.67
CA LYS A 7 1.61 -24.40 -20.61
C LYS A 7 1.74 -22.88 -20.72
N ILE A 8 0.88 -22.17 -20.01
CA ILE A 8 0.95 -20.70 -19.92
C ILE A 8 2.31 -20.32 -19.32
N PRO A 9 3.10 -19.46 -19.98
CA PRO A 9 4.35 -18.95 -19.44
C PRO A 9 4.18 -18.38 -18.02
N SER A 10 5.09 -18.72 -17.11
CA SER A 10 5.00 -18.32 -15.70
C SER A 10 4.93 -16.80 -15.50
N HIS A 11 5.60 -16.02 -16.33
CA HIS A 11 5.55 -14.56 -16.27
C HIS A 11 4.16 -13.99 -16.60
N LEU A 12 3.40 -14.61 -17.53
CA LEU A 12 2.03 -14.20 -17.84
C LEU A 12 1.08 -14.53 -16.69
N ILE A 13 1.28 -15.65 -16.00
CA ILE A 13 0.51 -16.00 -14.79
C ILE A 13 0.77 -14.99 -13.68
N VAL A 14 2.03 -14.60 -13.46
CA VAL A 14 2.39 -13.59 -12.46
C VAL A 14 1.80 -12.22 -12.82
N ALA A 15 1.88 -11.81 -14.09
CA ALA A 15 1.30 -10.55 -14.54
C ALA A 15 -0.25 -10.55 -14.40
N GLY A 16 -0.93 -11.56 -14.92
CA GLY A 16 -2.39 -11.69 -14.85
C GLY A 16 -2.90 -11.76 -13.41
N SER A 17 -2.25 -12.57 -12.56
CA SER A 17 -2.60 -12.62 -11.12
C SER A 17 -2.33 -11.31 -10.41
N SER A 18 -1.32 -10.54 -10.81
CA SER A 18 -1.04 -9.22 -10.23
C SER A 18 -2.15 -8.24 -10.54
N TRP A 19 -2.59 -8.17 -11.80
CA TRP A 19 -3.72 -7.34 -12.22
C TRP A 19 -5.00 -7.71 -11.51
N LEU A 20 -5.34 -9.00 -11.49
CA LEU A 20 -6.53 -9.48 -10.80
C LEU A 20 -6.50 -9.13 -9.30
N SER A 21 -5.36 -9.37 -8.64
CA SER A 21 -5.17 -9.03 -7.23
C SER A 21 -5.35 -7.53 -6.97
N LYS A 22 -4.75 -6.67 -7.79
CA LYS A 22 -4.89 -5.22 -7.69
C LYS A 22 -6.33 -4.74 -7.90
N ILE A 23 -7.06 -5.32 -8.87
CA ILE A 23 -8.48 -5.02 -9.10
C ILE A 23 -9.34 -5.43 -7.89
N ILE A 24 -9.11 -6.62 -7.34
CA ILE A 24 -9.82 -7.09 -6.14
C ILE A 24 -9.55 -6.16 -4.96
N ILE A 25 -8.28 -5.80 -4.71
CA ILE A 25 -7.89 -4.92 -3.61
C ILE A 25 -8.51 -3.53 -3.78
N ALA A 26 -8.45 -2.96 -4.98
CA ALA A 26 -9.10 -1.69 -5.31
C ALA A 26 -10.62 -1.73 -5.07
N GLY A 27 -11.28 -2.79 -5.54
CA GLY A 27 -12.71 -3.01 -5.36
C GLY A 27 -13.10 -3.12 -3.89
N VAL A 28 -12.35 -3.89 -3.09
CA VAL A 28 -12.55 -3.98 -1.64
C VAL A 28 -12.36 -2.62 -0.98
N GLN A 29 -11.29 -1.90 -1.30
CA GLN A 29 -10.98 -0.60 -0.70
C GLN A 29 -12.02 0.46 -1.04
N LEU A 30 -12.63 0.43 -2.23
CA LEU A 30 -13.75 1.31 -2.57
C LEU A 30 -15.06 0.88 -1.93
N ALA A 31 -15.43 -0.40 -2.05
CA ALA A 31 -16.71 -0.90 -1.53
C ALA A 31 -16.80 -0.74 0.00
N SER A 32 -15.69 -0.97 0.71
CA SER A 32 -15.62 -0.78 2.16
C SER A 32 -15.93 0.66 2.61
N ILE A 33 -15.76 1.67 1.76
CA ILE A 33 -16.04 3.07 2.08
C ILE A 33 -17.52 3.23 2.47
N SER A 34 -18.44 2.75 1.63
CA SER A 34 -19.88 2.91 1.87
C SER A 34 -20.32 2.22 3.16
N TYR A 35 -19.84 0.99 3.39
CA TYR A 35 -20.17 0.24 4.61
C TYR A 35 -19.58 0.88 5.86
N LEU A 36 -18.34 1.36 5.80
CA LEU A 36 -17.70 2.02 6.93
C LEU A 36 -18.37 3.34 7.28
N ILE A 37 -18.77 4.15 6.29
CA ILE A 37 -19.53 5.39 6.52
C ILE A 37 -20.86 5.05 7.21
N SER A 38 -21.59 4.06 6.72
CA SER A 38 -22.88 3.66 7.28
C SER A 38 -22.76 3.13 8.72
N ILE A 39 -21.69 2.40 9.04
CA ILE A 39 -21.45 1.84 10.38
C ILE A 39 -20.94 2.90 11.37
N LEU A 40 -19.98 3.71 10.95
CA LEU A 40 -19.24 4.62 11.84
C LEU A 40 -19.87 6.02 11.91
N GLY A 41 -20.58 6.43 10.87
CA GLY A 41 -20.90 7.83 10.62
C GLY A 41 -19.70 8.61 10.07
N GLU A 42 -19.99 9.82 9.59
CA GLU A 42 -19.03 10.68 8.88
C GLU A 42 -17.80 11.05 9.73
N GLU A 43 -17.99 11.50 10.97
CA GLU A 43 -16.89 11.94 11.84
C GLU A 43 -15.91 10.82 12.17
N LYS A 44 -16.41 9.65 12.57
CA LYS A 44 -15.57 8.49 12.89
C LYS A 44 -14.92 7.91 11.64
N TYR A 45 -15.58 8.00 10.48
CA TYR A 45 -14.97 7.63 9.20
C TYR A 45 -13.85 8.58 8.77
N ALA A 46 -13.94 9.88 9.08
CA ALA A 46 -12.84 10.82 8.87
C ALA A 46 -11.59 10.40 9.67
N ILE A 47 -11.76 10.07 10.96
CA ILE A 47 -10.69 9.56 11.82
C ILE A 47 -10.12 8.25 11.25
N PHE A 48 -10.98 7.32 10.86
CA PHE A 48 -10.57 6.07 10.22
C PHE A 48 -9.71 6.35 8.98
N SER A 49 -10.13 7.27 8.11
CA SER A 49 -9.44 7.61 6.87
C SER A 49 -8.06 8.23 7.15
N LEU A 50 -7.96 9.14 8.11
CA LEU A 50 -6.68 9.69 8.57
C LEU A 50 -5.74 8.61 9.10
N LEU A 51 -6.26 7.69 9.92
CA LEU A 51 -5.47 6.57 10.44
C LEU A 51 -4.98 5.67 9.31
N THR A 52 -5.82 5.37 8.30
CA THR A 52 -5.37 4.57 7.15
C THR A 52 -4.28 5.24 6.32
N GLY A 53 -4.15 6.57 6.33
CA GLY A 53 -3.00 7.28 5.74
C GLY A 53 -1.66 6.89 6.39
N LEU A 54 -1.67 6.50 7.67
CA LEU A 54 -0.48 6.01 8.39
C LEU A 54 0.01 4.65 7.87
N LEU A 55 -0.78 3.93 7.07
CA LEU A 55 -0.36 2.67 6.46
C LEU A 55 0.94 2.86 5.66
N VAL A 56 1.05 3.97 4.93
CA VAL A 56 2.25 4.28 4.14
C VAL A 56 3.44 4.63 5.03
N TRP A 57 3.22 5.33 6.15
CA TRP A 57 4.26 5.56 7.17
C TRP A 57 4.78 4.23 7.76
N CYS A 58 3.88 3.31 8.09
CA CYS A 58 4.23 2.00 8.62
C CYS A 58 4.88 1.06 7.60
N SER A 59 4.91 1.41 6.31
CA SER A 59 5.70 0.66 5.32
C SER A 59 7.21 0.76 5.55
N ALA A 60 7.68 1.81 6.24
CA ALA A 60 9.09 1.99 6.60
C ALA A 60 9.58 1.04 7.71
N VAL A 61 8.65 0.32 8.36
CA VAL A 61 8.94 -0.56 9.52
C VAL A 61 9.89 -1.69 9.17
N ASP A 62 9.93 -2.12 7.90
CA ASP A 62 10.83 -3.16 7.44
C ASP A 62 12.28 -2.68 7.23
N PHE A 63 12.58 -1.39 7.42
CA PHE A 63 13.90 -0.80 7.14
C PHE A 63 14.45 -1.10 5.73
N GLY A 64 13.57 -1.31 4.74
CA GLY A 64 13.96 -1.68 3.38
C GLY A 64 14.48 -3.12 3.24
N ILE A 65 14.38 -3.95 4.29
CA ILE A 65 14.86 -5.34 4.32
C ILE A 65 14.20 -6.17 3.23
N GLY A 66 12.90 -6.00 2.99
CA GLY A 66 12.18 -6.77 1.98
C GLY A 66 12.77 -6.60 0.58
N THR A 67 13.04 -5.36 0.17
CA THR A 67 13.63 -5.06 -1.14
C THR A 67 15.10 -5.48 -1.22
N GLY A 68 15.88 -5.25 -0.15
CA GLY A 68 17.26 -5.72 -0.08
C GLY A 68 17.38 -7.24 -0.23
N LEU A 69 16.53 -7.99 0.48
CA LEU A 69 16.44 -9.44 0.40
C LEU A 69 16.00 -9.92 -1.00
N GLN A 70 15.00 -9.28 -1.60
CA GLN A 70 14.51 -9.62 -2.95
C GLN A 70 15.66 -9.62 -3.98
N ASN A 71 16.54 -8.63 -3.88
CA ASN A 71 17.71 -8.50 -4.76
C ASN A 71 18.74 -9.60 -4.49
N TYR A 72 19.05 -9.90 -3.22
CA TYR A 72 19.96 -10.99 -2.88
C TYR A 72 19.48 -12.36 -3.34
N ILE A 73 18.19 -12.67 -3.16
CA ILE A 73 17.60 -13.92 -3.66
C ILE A 73 17.77 -13.99 -5.20
N SER A 74 17.48 -12.90 -5.91
CA SER A 74 17.60 -12.84 -7.37
C SER A 74 19.06 -13.04 -7.85
N GLU A 75 20.03 -12.42 -7.17
CA GLU A 75 21.46 -12.56 -7.48
C GLU A 75 21.98 -13.97 -7.18
N CYS A 76 21.64 -14.54 -6.02
CA CYS A 76 22.02 -15.91 -5.67
C CYS A 76 21.41 -16.93 -6.64
N ARG A 77 20.14 -16.76 -7.00
CA ARG A 77 19.46 -17.60 -7.99
C ARG A 77 20.15 -17.53 -9.35
N ALA A 78 20.49 -16.33 -9.84
CA ALA A 78 21.21 -16.16 -11.10
C ALA A 78 22.60 -16.82 -11.09
N LYS A 79 23.22 -16.96 -9.92
CA LYS A 79 24.52 -17.61 -9.70
C LYS A 79 24.41 -19.08 -9.27
N ASN A 80 23.21 -19.66 -9.23
CA ASN A 80 22.95 -21.02 -8.70
C ASN A 80 23.51 -21.25 -7.29
N LYS A 81 23.50 -20.22 -6.43
CA LYS A 81 23.92 -20.29 -5.03
C LYS A 81 22.71 -20.30 -4.09
N SER A 82 22.85 -20.95 -2.94
CA SER A 82 21.81 -20.88 -1.90
C SER A 82 21.65 -19.44 -1.38
N TYR A 83 20.40 -19.09 -1.09
CA TYR A 83 20.01 -17.80 -0.51
C TYR A 83 19.33 -17.95 0.86
N ASP A 84 19.25 -19.17 1.40
CA ASP A 84 18.47 -19.47 2.61
C ASP A 84 18.99 -18.73 3.85
N ALA A 85 20.31 -18.60 3.97
CA ALA A 85 20.93 -17.85 5.06
C ALA A 85 20.57 -16.36 5.00
N TYR A 86 20.43 -15.77 3.81
CA TYR A 86 19.97 -14.39 3.65
C TYR A 86 18.51 -14.23 4.06
N ILE A 87 17.64 -15.19 3.68
CA ILE A 87 16.24 -15.18 4.12
C ILE A 87 16.19 -15.24 5.64
N LYS A 88 16.86 -16.22 6.27
CA LYS A 88 16.84 -16.36 7.73
C LYS A 88 17.38 -15.12 8.45
N SER A 89 18.49 -14.55 7.98
CA SER A 89 19.04 -13.30 8.52
C SER A 89 18.06 -12.13 8.39
N ALA A 90 17.38 -11.98 7.25
CA ALA A 90 16.37 -10.95 7.05
C ALA A 90 15.16 -11.14 7.99
N LEU A 91 14.70 -12.37 8.21
CA LEU A 91 13.59 -12.66 9.14
C LEU A 91 13.97 -12.31 10.60
N HIS A 92 15.19 -12.62 11.04
CA HIS A 92 15.67 -12.19 12.35
C HIS A 92 15.68 -10.66 12.49
N LEU A 93 16.21 -9.96 11.48
CA LEU A 93 16.24 -8.49 11.48
C LEU A 93 14.82 -7.90 11.48
N SER A 94 13.88 -8.53 10.80
CA SER A 94 12.47 -8.13 10.77
C SER A 94 11.79 -8.30 12.12
N PHE A 95 12.14 -9.36 12.86
CA PHE A 95 11.67 -9.57 14.23
C PHE A 95 12.24 -8.52 15.21
N ILE A 96 13.50 -8.13 15.04
CA ILE A 96 14.08 -7.02 15.81
C ILE A 96 13.38 -5.71 15.45
N ALA A 97 13.13 -5.47 14.16
CA ALA A 97 12.46 -4.27 13.68
C ALA A 97 11.04 -4.13 14.23
N ILE A 98 10.24 -5.21 14.23
CA ILE A 98 8.87 -5.13 14.76
C ILE A 98 8.85 -4.82 16.26
N ILE A 99 9.76 -5.41 17.05
CA ILE A 99 9.89 -5.10 18.49
C ILE A 99 10.28 -3.64 18.68
N PHE A 100 11.28 -3.16 17.93
CA PHE A 100 11.71 -1.76 17.98
C PHE A 100 10.55 -0.80 17.68
N PHE A 101 9.77 -1.06 16.64
CA PHE A 101 8.64 -0.19 16.28
C PHE A 101 7.46 -0.28 17.24
N ILE A 102 7.19 -1.45 17.84
CA ILE A 102 6.20 -1.56 18.92
C ILE A 102 6.61 -0.67 20.09
N ALA A 103 7.87 -0.72 20.53
CA ALA A 103 8.38 0.13 21.60
C ALA A 103 8.31 1.62 21.22
N LEU A 104 8.74 1.96 20.00
CA LEU A 104 8.69 3.32 19.47
C LEU A 104 7.25 3.87 19.49
N PHE A 105 6.28 3.14 18.92
CA PHE A 105 4.89 3.59 18.90
C PHE A 105 4.27 3.62 20.29
N TYR A 106 4.65 2.72 21.20
CA TYR A 106 4.16 2.77 22.58
C TYR A 106 4.58 4.07 23.28
N ILE A 107 5.84 4.48 23.11
CA ILE A 107 6.41 5.71 23.68
C ILE A 107 5.82 6.96 23.03
N PHE A 108 5.79 7.03 21.70
CA PHE A 108 5.46 8.25 20.96
C PHE A 108 3.98 8.41 20.59
N SER A 109 3.16 7.36 20.71
CA SER A 109 1.72 7.40 20.34
C SER A 109 0.97 8.55 20.98
N GLY A 110 1.20 8.84 22.28
CA GLY A 110 0.50 9.92 22.97
C GLY A 110 0.76 11.28 22.30
N VAL A 111 2.04 11.63 22.14
CA VAL A 111 2.47 12.91 21.57
C VAL A 111 2.03 13.07 20.12
N ILE A 112 2.21 12.03 19.30
CA ILE A 112 1.86 12.10 17.88
C ILE A 112 0.35 12.17 17.71
N SER A 113 -0.40 11.32 18.41
CA SER A 113 -1.86 11.27 18.31
C SER A 113 -2.53 12.56 18.75
N ALA A 114 -2.00 13.23 19.78
CA ALA A 114 -2.51 14.51 20.26
C ALA A 114 -2.43 15.63 19.22
N LYS A 115 -1.39 15.60 18.36
CA LYS A 115 -1.25 16.56 17.24
C LYS A 115 -1.98 16.10 15.99
N TYR A 116 -1.86 14.81 15.64
CA TYR A 116 -2.40 14.28 14.40
C TYR A 116 -3.94 14.23 14.40
N LEU A 117 -4.55 13.94 15.55
CA LEU A 117 -5.99 13.83 15.72
C LEU A 117 -6.56 14.95 16.63
N SER A 118 -5.87 16.09 16.70
CA SER A 118 -6.26 17.21 17.58
C SER A 118 -7.69 17.68 17.35
N SER A 119 -8.13 17.73 16.09
CA SER A 119 -9.47 18.18 15.69
C SER A 119 -10.60 17.24 16.11
N PHE A 120 -10.28 16.07 16.69
CA PHE A 120 -11.24 15.02 17.06
C PHE A 120 -11.23 14.69 18.56
N HIS A 121 -10.71 15.60 19.40
CA HIS A 121 -10.54 15.34 20.84
C HIS A 121 -11.88 15.02 21.53
N GLU A 122 -12.95 15.77 21.22
CA GLU A 122 -14.28 15.56 21.81
C GLU A 122 -14.89 14.20 21.44
N VAL A 123 -14.71 13.76 20.18
CA VAL A 123 -15.22 12.48 19.68
C VAL A 123 -14.48 11.30 20.31
N LEU A 124 -13.18 11.46 20.60
CA LEU A 124 -12.32 10.37 21.04
C LEU A 124 -12.21 10.20 22.56
N GLN A 125 -12.59 11.20 23.37
CA GLN A 125 -12.67 11.13 24.83
C GLN A 125 -11.48 10.37 25.45
N ASP A 126 -10.26 10.86 25.22
CA ASP A 126 -8.98 10.32 25.69
C ASP A 126 -8.52 8.96 25.11
N LYS A 127 -9.30 8.32 24.23
CA LYS A 127 -8.91 7.05 23.58
C LYS A 127 -7.92 7.22 22.42
N THR A 128 -7.56 8.45 22.08
CA THR A 128 -6.72 8.81 20.93
C THR A 128 -5.38 8.07 20.92
N ARG A 129 -4.70 7.98 22.07
CA ARG A 129 -3.40 7.29 22.19
C ARG A 129 -3.53 5.80 21.86
N MET A 130 -4.49 5.11 22.48
CA MET A 130 -4.67 3.66 22.29
C MET A 130 -5.12 3.35 20.85
N LEU A 131 -6.00 4.18 20.28
CA LEU A 131 -6.46 4.03 18.90
C LEU A 131 -5.30 4.20 17.91
N PHE A 132 -4.50 5.26 18.07
CA PHE A 132 -3.32 5.51 17.22
C PHE A 132 -2.30 4.38 17.34
N PHE A 133 -1.99 3.95 18.56
CA PHE A 133 -1.07 2.84 18.81
C PHE A 133 -1.54 1.53 18.16
N THR A 134 -2.83 1.18 18.33
CA THR A 134 -3.40 -0.03 17.72
C THR A 134 -3.35 0.04 16.19
N SER A 135 -3.65 1.20 15.62
CA SER A 135 -3.57 1.42 14.16
C SER A 135 -2.16 1.20 13.65
N CYS A 136 -1.16 1.82 14.28
CA CYS A 136 0.25 1.66 13.91
C CYS A 136 0.71 0.20 14.05
N LEU A 137 0.24 -0.52 15.07
CA LEU A 137 0.58 -1.94 15.26
C LEU A 137 0.00 -2.81 14.14
N VAL A 138 -1.26 -2.60 13.77
CA VAL A 138 -1.90 -3.30 12.64
C VAL A 138 -1.15 -2.99 11.35
N PHE A 139 -0.85 -1.73 11.05
CA PHE A 139 -0.16 -1.37 9.80
C PHE A 139 1.31 -1.82 9.77
N SER A 140 1.99 -1.84 10.92
CA SER A 140 3.35 -2.37 11.05
C SER A 140 3.40 -3.87 10.72
N SER A 141 2.35 -4.62 11.09
CA SER A 141 2.23 -6.03 10.72
C SER A 141 2.15 -6.23 9.20
N ILE A 142 1.51 -5.30 8.48
CA ILE A 142 1.46 -5.28 7.01
C ILE A 142 2.84 -4.92 6.43
N GLY A 143 3.49 -3.89 6.99
CA GLY A 143 4.84 -3.46 6.58
C GLY A 143 5.86 -4.58 6.66
N ILE A 144 5.96 -5.27 7.80
CA ILE A 144 6.81 -6.45 7.96
C ILE A 144 6.33 -7.61 7.09
N GLY A 145 5.02 -7.83 7.03
CA GLY A 145 4.38 -8.84 6.21
C GLY A 145 4.75 -8.75 4.72
N ALA A 146 5.00 -7.54 4.20
CA ALA A 146 5.39 -7.31 2.81
C ALA A 146 6.67 -8.08 2.40
N ILE A 147 7.55 -8.41 3.35
CA ILE A 147 8.74 -9.24 3.11
C ILE A 147 8.37 -10.63 2.56
N ALA A 148 7.24 -11.21 3.01
CA ALA A 148 6.71 -12.47 2.48
C ALA A 148 6.50 -12.40 0.96
N TYR A 149 5.87 -11.31 0.51
CA TYR A 149 5.59 -11.09 -0.91
C TYR A 149 6.89 -10.90 -1.69
N LYS A 150 7.85 -10.15 -1.15
CA LYS A 150 9.17 -9.93 -1.76
C LYS A 150 9.94 -11.24 -1.97
N ILE A 151 9.91 -12.14 -0.98
CA ILE A 151 10.50 -13.50 -1.11
C ILE A 151 9.80 -14.27 -2.24
N LEU A 152 8.48 -14.33 -2.24
CA LEU A 152 7.70 -15.07 -3.26
C LEU A 152 7.93 -14.56 -4.69
N PHE A 153 8.03 -13.23 -4.88
CA PHE A 153 8.39 -12.64 -6.17
C PHE A 153 9.82 -13.00 -6.57
N ALA A 154 10.78 -12.95 -5.64
CA ALA A 154 12.16 -13.36 -5.91
C ALA A 154 12.32 -14.88 -6.13
N GLU A 155 11.34 -15.69 -5.75
CA GLU A 155 11.32 -17.13 -6.05
C GLU A 155 10.53 -17.47 -7.32
N LEU A 156 10.13 -16.45 -8.11
CA LEU A 156 9.34 -16.60 -9.34
C LEU A 156 7.95 -17.24 -9.14
N VAL A 157 7.46 -17.26 -7.90
CA VAL A 157 6.12 -17.71 -7.52
C VAL A 157 5.26 -16.53 -7.06
N GLY A 158 5.47 -15.36 -7.66
CA GLY A 158 4.79 -14.11 -7.34
C GLY A 158 3.26 -14.18 -7.43
N TRP A 159 2.72 -15.11 -8.22
CA TRP A 159 1.27 -15.37 -8.25
C TRP A 159 0.71 -15.78 -6.88
N LYS A 160 1.49 -16.48 -6.04
CA LYS A 160 1.12 -16.80 -4.66
C LYS A 160 1.06 -15.55 -3.80
N ALA A 161 2.00 -14.61 -3.99
CA ALA A 161 1.98 -13.34 -3.27
C ALA A 161 0.73 -12.53 -3.63
N ASN A 162 0.41 -12.44 -4.93
CA ASN A 162 -0.79 -11.78 -5.42
C ASN A 162 -2.07 -12.41 -4.85
N LEU A 163 -2.14 -13.74 -4.84
CA LEU A 163 -3.28 -14.48 -4.29
C LEU A 163 -3.44 -14.25 -2.78
N LEU A 164 -2.36 -14.40 -2.00
CA LEU A 164 -2.39 -14.18 -0.54
C LEU A 164 -2.82 -12.76 -0.19
N ASN A 165 -2.35 -11.76 -0.95
CA ASN A 165 -2.72 -10.36 -0.73
C ASN A 165 -4.19 -10.10 -1.12
N ALA A 166 -4.69 -10.65 -2.22
CA ALA A 166 -6.09 -10.51 -2.61
C ALA A 166 -7.03 -11.16 -1.57
N LEU A 167 -6.72 -12.39 -1.16
CA LEU A 167 -7.50 -13.13 -0.16
C LEU A 167 -7.55 -12.40 1.18
N SER A 168 -6.45 -11.77 1.61
CA SER A 168 -6.42 -11.08 2.89
C SER A 168 -7.34 -9.86 2.93
N TYR A 169 -7.36 -9.06 1.86
CA TYR A 169 -8.34 -7.97 1.71
C TYR A 169 -9.78 -8.49 1.61
N MET A 170 -10.01 -9.60 0.88
CA MET A 170 -11.34 -10.21 0.80
C MET A 170 -11.85 -10.71 2.16
N ILE A 171 -11.00 -11.33 2.97
CA ILE A 171 -11.35 -11.76 4.33
C ILE A 171 -11.75 -10.56 5.19
N GLY A 172 -10.99 -9.45 5.11
CA GLY A 172 -11.35 -8.21 5.80
C GLY A 172 -12.70 -7.64 5.34
N MET A 173 -12.96 -7.67 4.04
CA MET A 173 -14.25 -7.26 3.46
C MET A 173 -15.40 -8.13 3.95
N LEU A 174 -15.23 -9.46 3.97
CA LEU A 174 -16.27 -10.38 4.46
C LEU A 174 -16.57 -10.15 5.94
N GLY A 175 -15.54 -9.87 6.75
CA GLY A 175 -15.73 -9.49 8.16
C GLY A 175 -16.51 -8.19 8.31
N LEU A 176 -16.22 -7.18 7.48
CA LEU A 176 -16.95 -5.91 7.47
C LEU A 176 -18.41 -6.09 7.04
N LEU A 177 -18.67 -6.88 6.00
CA LEU A 177 -20.03 -7.21 5.54
C LEU A 177 -20.81 -7.96 6.61
N TYR A 178 -20.17 -8.90 7.32
CA TYR A 178 -20.80 -9.61 8.42
C TYR A 178 -21.23 -8.64 9.54
N ILE A 179 -20.38 -7.69 9.93
CA ILE A 179 -20.72 -6.66 10.92
C ILE A 179 -21.90 -5.81 10.45
N TYR A 180 -21.85 -5.36 9.19
CA TYR A 180 -22.89 -4.53 8.59
C TYR A 180 -24.26 -5.21 8.60
N TYR A 181 -24.37 -6.40 8.01
CA TYR A 181 -25.66 -7.09 7.89
C TYR A 181 -26.21 -7.61 9.21
N ARG A 182 -25.36 -7.80 10.22
CA ARG A 182 -25.79 -8.20 11.57
C ARG A 182 -26.11 -7.01 12.47
N GLY A 183 -25.92 -5.77 11.98
CA GLY A 183 -26.17 -4.56 12.77
C GLY A 183 -25.31 -4.48 14.04
N ILE A 184 -24.12 -5.08 14.02
CA ILE A 184 -23.23 -5.08 15.18
C ILE A 184 -22.64 -3.68 15.33
N SER A 185 -22.86 -3.04 16.48
CA SER A 185 -22.24 -1.75 16.78
C SER A 185 -20.73 -1.93 16.98
N VAL A 186 -19.94 -1.24 16.18
CA VAL A 186 -18.48 -1.30 16.23
C VAL A 186 -17.87 0.08 16.28
N ASP A 187 -16.69 0.17 16.88
CA ASP A 187 -15.90 1.39 16.92
C ASP A 187 -14.85 1.43 15.80
N ILE A 188 -14.11 2.54 15.73
CA ILE A 188 -13.04 2.74 14.74
C ILE A 188 -11.97 1.66 14.87
N LYS A 189 -11.62 1.28 16.11
CA LYS A 189 -10.57 0.30 16.41
C LYS A 189 -10.92 -1.08 15.84
N LEU A 190 -12.14 -1.57 16.11
CA LEU A 190 -12.58 -2.86 15.61
C LEU A 190 -12.72 -2.85 14.08
N SER A 191 -13.20 -1.75 13.50
CA SER A 191 -13.28 -1.58 12.05
C SER A 191 -11.91 -1.68 11.37
N LEU A 192 -10.88 -1.06 11.96
CA LEU A 192 -9.49 -1.16 11.49
C LEU A 192 -8.96 -2.59 11.60
N ILE A 193 -9.19 -3.24 12.75
CA ILE A 193 -8.74 -4.61 12.98
C ILE A 193 -9.38 -5.55 11.97
N VAL A 194 -10.70 -5.50 11.81
CA VAL A 194 -11.43 -6.41 10.91
C VAL A 194 -10.96 -6.24 9.47
N LEU A 195 -10.79 -5.00 9.00
CA LEU A 195 -10.43 -4.77 7.61
C LEU A 195 -8.94 -5.05 7.31
N TYR A 196 -8.02 -4.64 8.19
CA TYR A 196 -6.59 -4.62 7.88
C TYR A 196 -5.75 -5.66 8.62
N LEU A 197 -6.17 -6.17 9.78
CA LEU A 197 -5.41 -7.21 10.48
C LEU A 197 -5.24 -8.48 9.63
N PRO A 198 -6.23 -8.97 8.87
CA PRO A 198 -6.03 -10.13 7.99
C PRO A 198 -4.88 -9.96 6.99
N VAL A 199 -4.67 -8.73 6.48
CA VAL A 199 -3.59 -8.39 5.54
C VAL A 199 -2.21 -8.63 6.15
N GLY A 200 -2.01 -8.14 7.37
CA GLY A 200 -0.78 -8.37 8.12
C GLY A 200 -0.64 -9.81 8.60
N MET A 201 -1.71 -10.39 9.15
CA MET A 201 -1.64 -11.72 9.76
C MET A 201 -1.34 -12.83 8.76
N ILE A 202 -1.98 -12.83 7.59
CA ILE A 202 -1.76 -13.88 6.58
C ILE A 202 -0.31 -13.86 6.07
N SER A 203 0.25 -12.67 5.87
CA SER A 203 1.64 -12.52 5.43
C SER A 203 2.64 -12.85 6.55
N LEU A 204 2.34 -12.53 7.80
CA LEU A 204 3.12 -12.97 8.96
C LEU A 204 3.09 -14.50 9.14
N CYS A 205 1.96 -15.16 8.94
CA CYS A 205 1.87 -16.63 8.95
C CYS A 205 2.83 -17.25 7.92
N TYR A 206 2.95 -16.65 6.73
CA TYR A 206 3.92 -17.09 5.73
C TYR A 206 5.37 -16.87 6.19
N ILE A 207 5.68 -15.74 6.84
CA ILE A 207 7.01 -15.48 7.42
C ILE A 207 7.35 -16.54 8.47
N VAL A 208 6.43 -16.87 9.37
CA VAL A 208 6.63 -17.90 10.40
C VAL A 208 6.84 -19.27 9.76
N TYR A 209 6.02 -19.65 8.78
CA TYR A 209 6.21 -20.88 8.00
C TYR A 209 7.61 -20.94 7.37
N ARG A 210 8.07 -19.85 6.74
CA ARG A 210 9.40 -19.78 6.14
C ARG A 210 10.51 -19.85 7.18
N TYR A 211 10.33 -19.23 8.33
CA TYR A 211 11.28 -19.30 9.42
C TYR A 211 11.46 -20.74 9.92
N ILE A 212 10.36 -21.46 10.17
CA ILE A 212 10.36 -22.86 10.62
C ILE A 212 11.10 -23.75 9.62
N LYS A 213 10.82 -23.60 8.32
CA LYS A 213 11.49 -24.37 7.26
C LYS A 213 13.01 -24.13 7.23
N LEU A 214 13.47 -22.96 7.64
CA LEU A 214 14.87 -22.56 7.62
C LEU A 214 15.54 -22.68 8.99
N TYR A 215 14.90 -23.29 9.99
CA TYR A 215 15.44 -23.35 11.35
C TYR A 215 16.84 -23.96 11.42
N HIS A 216 17.13 -24.98 10.61
CA HIS A 216 18.44 -25.64 10.56
C HIS A 216 19.55 -24.82 9.85
N VAL A 217 19.19 -23.76 9.12
CA VAL A 217 20.16 -22.98 8.34
C VAL A 217 21.00 -22.11 9.28
N LYS A 218 22.33 -22.20 9.16
CA LYS A 218 23.24 -21.34 9.92
C LYS A 218 23.39 -19.99 9.24
N THR A 219 23.33 -18.92 10.02
CA THR A 219 23.60 -17.56 9.58
C THR A 219 24.94 -17.10 10.12
N THR A 220 25.58 -16.17 9.42
CA THR A 220 26.85 -15.57 9.85
C THR A 220 26.73 -14.05 9.86
N LYS A 221 27.61 -13.36 10.60
CA LYS A 221 27.64 -11.89 10.67
C LYS A 221 27.63 -11.23 9.28
N SER A 222 28.31 -11.83 8.31
CA SER A 222 28.34 -11.35 6.92
C SER A 222 26.96 -11.27 6.28
N HIS A 223 26.07 -12.22 6.54
CA HIS A 223 24.72 -12.22 5.97
C HIS A 223 23.88 -11.05 6.50
N TYR A 224 23.96 -10.77 7.80
CA TYR A 224 23.27 -9.62 8.40
C TYR A 224 23.79 -8.28 7.88
N ILE A 225 25.13 -8.12 7.83
CA ILE A 225 25.75 -6.89 7.32
C ILE A 225 25.38 -6.66 5.85
N ALA A 226 25.40 -7.71 5.04
CA ALA A 226 25.04 -7.64 3.63
C ALA A 226 23.60 -7.13 3.45
N ILE A 227 22.64 -7.69 4.19
CA ILE A 227 21.24 -7.23 4.16
C ILE A 227 21.14 -5.78 4.62
N LEU A 228 21.69 -5.41 5.78
CA LEU A 228 21.60 -4.06 6.32
C LEU A 228 22.20 -3.01 5.38
N ARG A 229 23.38 -3.28 4.80
CA ARG A 229 24.06 -2.37 3.88
C ARG A 229 23.22 -2.10 2.63
N ARG A 230 22.54 -3.11 2.09
CA ARG A 230 21.70 -2.94 0.91
C ARG A 230 20.33 -2.33 1.25
N SER A 231 19.81 -2.61 2.43
CA SER A 231 18.49 -2.14 2.87
C SER A 231 18.49 -0.66 3.22
N SER A 232 19.61 -0.09 3.69
CA SER A 232 19.70 1.33 4.07
C SER A 232 19.34 2.29 2.93
N GLY A 233 19.78 2.02 1.70
CA GLY A 233 19.42 2.82 0.53
C GLY A 233 17.91 2.77 0.23
N PHE A 234 17.30 1.59 0.35
CA PHE A 234 15.86 1.43 0.18
C PHE A 234 15.08 2.10 1.30
N PHE A 235 15.56 2.02 2.55
CA PHE A 235 14.95 2.70 3.68
C PHE A 235 14.93 4.22 3.49
N LEU A 236 16.06 4.81 3.10
CA LEU A 236 16.14 6.25 2.83
C LEU A 236 15.19 6.65 1.71
N PHE A 237 15.14 5.88 0.62
CA PHE A 237 14.22 6.12 -0.49
C PHE A 237 12.75 6.04 -0.04
N THR A 238 12.40 5.04 0.77
CA THR A 238 11.05 4.90 1.35
C THR A 238 10.71 6.10 2.23
N LEU A 239 11.62 6.57 3.10
CA LEU A 239 11.37 7.74 3.94
C LEU A 239 11.13 9.01 3.12
N LEU A 240 11.97 9.28 2.12
CA LEU A 240 11.80 10.44 1.22
C LEU A 240 10.47 10.37 0.48
N SER A 241 10.10 9.18 -0.01
CA SER A 241 8.83 8.96 -0.70
C SER A 241 7.63 9.19 0.24
N ILE A 242 7.71 8.72 1.48
CA ILE A 242 6.64 8.93 2.48
C ILE A 242 6.46 10.42 2.77
N VAL A 243 7.55 11.16 3.00
CA VAL A 243 7.47 12.61 3.25
C VAL A 243 6.79 13.32 2.07
N VAL A 244 7.17 13.01 0.83
CA VAL A 244 6.58 13.64 -0.36
C VAL A 244 5.11 13.27 -0.54
N LEU A 245 4.73 12.02 -0.28
CA LEU A 245 3.40 11.49 -0.62
C LEU A 245 2.38 11.53 0.51
N GLN A 246 2.78 11.80 1.76
CA GLN A 246 1.89 11.71 2.93
C GLN A 246 1.87 12.97 3.81
N THR A 247 2.55 14.05 3.39
CA THR A 247 2.53 15.31 4.14
C THR A 247 1.14 15.95 4.14
N ASP A 248 0.38 15.78 3.06
CA ASP A 248 -1.00 16.26 2.94
C ASP A 248 -1.89 15.73 4.08
N TYR A 249 -1.77 14.46 4.44
CA TYR A 249 -2.52 13.86 5.55
C TYR A 249 -2.25 14.54 6.90
N MET A 250 -1.01 15.01 7.15
CA MET A 250 -0.68 15.77 8.37
C MET A 250 -1.30 17.17 8.37
N VAL A 251 -1.45 17.79 7.19
CA VAL A 251 -2.03 19.11 7.05
C VAL A 251 -3.55 19.05 7.18
N ILE A 252 -4.21 18.14 6.45
CA ILE A 252 -5.67 18.03 6.46
C ILE A 252 -6.19 17.64 7.83
N SER A 253 -5.46 16.82 8.59
CA SER A 253 -5.90 16.38 9.91
C SER A 253 -6.03 17.52 10.93
N GLN A 254 -5.29 18.60 10.73
CA GLN A 254 -5.26 19.77 11.61
C GLN A 254 -6.06 20.98 11.07
N ARG A 255 -6.37 20.99 9.77
CA ARG A 255 -6.91 22.17 9.08
C ARG A 255 -8.30 21.99 8.53
N LEU A 256 -8.72 20.76 8.24
CA LEU A 256 -9.99 20.48 7.60
C LEU A 256 -11.02 19.96 8.60
N THR A 257 -12.29 20.18 8.26
CA THR A 257 -13.42 19.58 8.98
C THR A 257 -13.51 18.08 8.69
N PRO A 258 -14.22 17.29 9.51
CA PRO A 258 -14.40 15.86 9.24
C PRO A 258 -14.99 15.59 7.84
N ALA A 259 -15.99 16.38 7.42
CA ALA A 259 -16.62 16.26 6.11
C ALA A 259 -15.62 16.48 4.97
N ASP A 260 -14.82 17.55 5.05
CA ASP A 260 -13.81 17.87 4.04
C ASP A 260 -12.71 16.80 3.97
N ILE A 261 -12.31 16.22 5.11
CA ILE A 261 -11.35 15.11 5.15
C ILE A 261 -11.90 13.89 4.41
N VAL A 262 -13.17 13.55 4.62
CA VAL A 262 -13.78 12.42 3.93
C VAL A 262 -13.86 12.70 2.42
N GLN A 263 -14.35 13.89 2.03
CA GLN A 263 -14.42 14.26 0.61
C GLN A 263 -13.03 14.23 -0.05
N TYR A 264 -12.00 14.77 0.60
CA TYR A 264 -10.62 14.74 0.11
C TYR A 264 -10.09 13.31 -0.05
N THR A 265 -10.19 12.50 0.99
CA THR A 265 -9.61 11.14 1.00
C THR A 265 -10.32 10.20 0.03
N VAL A 266 -11.64 10.29 -0.11
CA VAL A 266 -12.39 9.51 -1.13
C VAL A 266 -12.00 9.96 -2.53
N THR A 267 -11.87 11.27 -2.77
CA THR A 267 -11.41 11.81 -4.07
C THR A 267 -10.01 11.31 -4.42
N MET A 268 -9.07 11.37 -3.47
CA MET A 268 -7.70 10.87 -3.66
C MET A 268 -7.67 9.36 -3.95
N LYS A 269 -8.55 8.56 -3.36
CA LYS A 269 -8.67 7.13 -3.69
C LYS A 269 -9.14 6.90 -5.13
N ILE A 270 -10.13 7.65 -5.61
CA ILE A 270 -10.62 7.55 -6.99
C ILE A 270 -9.51 7.93 -7.98
N PHE A 271 -8.82 9.04 -7.74
CA PHE A 271 -7.68 9.43 -8.57
C PHE A 271 -6.51 8.45 -8.47
N GLY A 272 -6.30 7.81 -7.32
CA GLY A 272 -5.34 6.73 -7.16
C GLY A 272 -5.59 5.56 -8.11
N LEU A 273 -6.86 5.25 -8.43
CA LEU A 273 -7.22 4.23 -9.41
C LEU A 273 -6.95 4.65 -10.85
N VAL A 274 -7.19 5.91 -11.18
CA VAL A 274 -6.80 6.50 -12.47
C VAL A 274 -5.28 6.39 -12.62
N PHE A 275 -4.53 6.86 -11.62
CA PHE A 275 -3.08 6.83 -11.65
C PHE A 275 -2.52 5.40 -11.67
N PHE A 276 -3.20 4.45 -11.03
CA PHE A 276 -2.83 3.04 -11.07
C PHE A 276 -2.75 2.49 -12.51
N ILE A 277 -3.67 2.89 -13.41
CA ILE A 277 -3.61 2.51 -14.83
C ILE A 277 -2.35 3.07 -15.50
N TYR A 278 -2.04 4.35 -15.26
CA TYR A 278 -0.82 4.97 -15.76
C TYR A 278 0.45 4.26 -15.25
N THR A 279 0.53 3.98 -13.94
CA THR A 279 1.71 3.30 -13.37
C THR A 279 1.95 1.93 -13.98
N ALA A 280 0.90 1.24 -14.44
CA ALA A 280 1.08 -0.04 -15.10
C ALA A 280 1.72 0.07 -16.48
N ILE A 281 1.40 1.13 -17.23
CA ILE A 281 2.09 1.47 -18.48
C ILE A 281 3.56 1.76 -18.17
N LEU A 282 3.84 2.57 -17.14
CA LEU A 282 5.21 2.88 -16.72
C LEU A 282 6.02 1.62 -16.38
N GLN A 283 5.42 0.66 -15.67
CA GLN A 283 6.06 -0.62 -15.37
C GLN A 283 6.41 -1.45 -16.61
N ALA A 284 5.57 -1.39 -17.66
CA ALA A 284 5.84 -2.04 -18.94
C ALA A 284 6.91 -1.30 -19.77
N LEU A 285 6.97 0.03 -19.67
CA LEU A 285 7.97 0.84 -20.37
C LEU A 285 9.36 0.77 -19.72
N TRP A 286 9.44 0.54 -18.41
CA TRP A 286 10.69 0.55 -17.67
C TRP A 286 11.80 -0.34 -18.26
N PRO A 287 11.57 -1.64 -18.58
CA PRO A 287 12.59 -2.49 -19.19
C PRO A 287 13.04 -2.00 -20.58
N ILE A 288 12.11 -1.45 -21.37
CA ILE A 288 12.39 -0.91 -22.70
C ILE A 288 13.29 0.32 -22.59
N CYS A 289 12.98 1.22 -21.66
CA CYS A 289 13.80 2.39 -21.38
C CYS A 289 15.21 2.00 -20.91
N ALA A 290 15.32 0.98 -20.06
CA ALA A 290 16.60 0.46 -19.61
C ALA A 290 17.44 -0.12 -20.76
N GLU A 291 16.81 -0.87 -21.67
CA GLU A 291 17.48 -1.44 -22.86
C GLU A 291 17.97 -0.34 -23.82
N LEU A 292 17.12 0.66 -24.11
CA LEU A 292 17.47 1.80 -24.96
C LEU A 292 18.64 2.60 -24.36
N ARG A 293 18.67 2.76 -23.04
CA ARG A 293 19.76 3.44 -22.32
C ARG A 293 21.08 2.67 -22.45
N VAL A 294 21.07 1.34 -22.26
CA VAL A 294 22.28 0.50 -22.43
C VAL A 294 22.78 0.53 -23.88
N LYS A 295 21.87 0.52 -24.85
CA LYS A 295 22.18 0.66 -26.28
C LYS A 295 22.52 2.09 -26.71
N GLN A 296 22.56 3.05 -25.79
CA GLN A 296 22.83 4.48 -26.04
C GLN A 296 21.91 5.13 -27.10
N GLN A 297 20.68 4.63 -27.26
CA GLN A 297 19.70 5.13 -28.23
C GLN A 297 18.91 6.34 -27.69
N TRP A 298 19.61 7.41 -27.34
CA TRP A 298 19.07 8.59 -26.64
C TRP A 298 17.88 9.25 -27.34
N LYS A 299 17.92 9.40 -28.67
CA LYS A 299 16.81 10.01 -29.43
C LYS A 299 15.51 9.23 -29.27
N LYS A 300 15.56 7.89 -29.31
CA LYS A 300 14.39 7.03 -29.12
C LYS A 300 13.91 7.04 -27.68
N LEU A 301 14.84 6.99 -26.72
CA LEU A 301 14.52 7.06 -25.29
C LEU A 301 13.80 8.37 -24.94
N ASN A 302 14.36 9.51 -25.33
CA ASN A 302 13.77 10.82 -25.03
C ASN A 302 12.41 11.01 -25.72
N LYS A 303 12.25 10.52 -26.95
CA LYS A 303 10.96 10.53 -27.64
C LYS A 303 9.93 9.68 -26.88
N MET A 304 10.31 8.49 -26.43
CA MET A 304 9.41 7.59 -25.69
C MET A 304 8.98 8.19 -24.35
N ILE A 305 9.91 8.81 -23.61
CA ILE A 305 9.61 9.52 -22.37
C ILE A 305 8.65 10.69 -22.63
N GLY A 306 8.94 11.54 -23.62
CA GLY A 306 8.09 12.69 -23.94
C GLY A 306 6.68 12.29 -24.38
N VAL A 307 6.54 11.21 -25.16
CA VAL A 307 5.23 10.66 -25.55
C VAL A 307 4.50 10.09 -24.33
N ASN A 308 5.20 9.37 -23.44
CA ASN A 308 4.58 8.81 -22.23
C ASN A 308 4.06 9.92 -21.31
N ILE A 309 4.86 10.97 -21.09
CA ILE A 309 4.44 12.13 -20.29
C ILE A 309 3.22 12.81 -20.92
N LEU A 310 3.27 13.11 -22.22
CA LEU A 310 2.16 13.78 -22.92
C LEU A 310 0.86 12.94 -22.84
N LEU A 311 0.92 11.66 -23.19
CA LEU A 311 -0.24 10.78 -23.16
C LEU A 311 -0.74 10.54 -21.74
N GLY A 312 0.17 10.40 -20.77
CA GLY A 312 -0.16 10.25 -19.36
C GLY A 312 -0.87 11.49 -18.80
N SER A 313 -0.37 12.69 -19.10
CA SER A 313 -1.02 13.94 -18.68
C SER A 313 -2.37 14.14 -19.35
N LEU A 314 -2.49 13.87 -20.66
CA LEU A 314 -3.77 13.94 -21.36
C LEU A 314 -4.79 12.93 -20.80
N TYR A 315 -4.33 11.72 -20.44
CA TYR A 315 -5.15 10.72 -19.78
C TYR A 315 -5.65 11.20 -18.41
N VAL A 316 -4.76 11.74 -17.57
CA VAL A 316 -5.14 12.29 -16.26
C VAL A 316 -6.14 13.44 -16.42
N VAL A 317 -5.90 14.38 -17.33
CA VAL A 317 -6.81 15.50 -17.61
C VAL A 317 -8.18 15.00 -18.08
N GLY A 318 -8.21 14.05 -19.01
CA GLY A 318 -9.46 13.44 -19.48
C GLY A 318 -10.23 12.76 -18.34
N CYS A 319 -9.54 12.04 -17.47
CA CYS A 319 -10.14 11.43 -16.29
C CYS A 319 -10.59 12.47 -15.25
N THR A 320 -9.86 13.57 -15.05
CA THR A 320 -10.28 14.67 -14.17
C THR A 320 -11.60 15.28 -14.66
N ILE A 321 -11.71 15.55 -15.96
CA ILE A 321 -12.95 16.07 -16.56
C ILE A 321 -14.08 15.05 -16.39
N PHE A 322 -13.82 13.78 -16.70
CA PHE A 322 -14.81 12.71 -16.53
C PHE A 322 -15.31 12.60 -15.09
N ILE A 323 -14.40 12.54 -14.10
CA ILE A 323 -14.79 12.42 -12.69
C ILE A 323 -15.58 13.65 -12.25
N TYR A 324 -15.20 14.86 -12.68
CA TYR A 324 -15.95 16.07 -12.34
C TYR A 324 -17.36 16.07 -12.91
N LEU A 325 -17.53 15.69 -14.18
CA LEU A 325 -18.83 15.63 -14.86
C LEU A 325 -19.76 14.57 -14.24
N PHE A 326 -19.20 13.42 -13.84
CA PHE A 326 -19.96 12.30 -13.28
C PHE A 326 -19.85 12.19 -11.76
N LYS A 327 -19.48 13.28 -11.07
CA LYS A 327 -19.22 13.25 -9.63
C LYS A 327 -20.43 12.77 -8.83
N GLU A 328 -21.63 13.24 -9.15
CA GLU A 328 -22.82 12.86 -8.41
C GLU A 328 -23.09 11.35 -8.50
N GLN A 329 -22.92 10.75 -9.69
CA GLN A 329 -23.10 9.31 -9.90
C GLN A 329 -21.99 8.49 -9.26
N ILE A 330 -20.72 8.93 -9.38
CA ILE A 330 -19.57 8.21 -8.83
C ILE A 330 -19.62 8.22 -7.29
N PHE A 331 -19.81 9.41 -6.70
CA PHE A 331 -19.77 9.56 -5.25
C PHE A 331 -21.04 9.02 -4.57
N SER A 332 -22.22 9.06 -5.22
CA SER A 332 -23.41 8.39 -4.68
C SER A 332 -23.26 6.88 -4.59
N VAL A 333 -22.42 6.25 -5.41
CA VAL A 333 -22.15 4.80 -5.28
C VAL A 333 -21.14 4.52 -4.17
N ILE A 334 -20.10 5.35 -4.05
CA ILE A 334 -18.95 5.11 -3.15
C ILE A 334 -19.21 5.61 -1.73
N ALA A 335 -19.86 6.76 -1.59
CA ALA A 335 -20.09 7.46 -0.32
C ALA A 335 -21.56 7.94 -0.25
N LYS A 336 -22.50 6.97 -0.25
CA LYS A 336 -23.96 7.18 -0.31
C LYS A 336 -24.52 8.24 0.64
N ASP A 337 -23.97 8.33 1.84
CA ASP A 337 -24.53 9.15 2.92
C ASP A 337 -23.83 10.51 3.08
N ILE A 338 -22.95 10.88 2.14
CA ILE A 338 -22.16 12.11 2.23
C ILE A 338 -22.57 13.08 1.14
N ASN A 339 -22.93 14.30 1.56
CA ASN A 339 -23.17 15.40 0.63
C ASN A 339 -21.83 15.85 0.04
N TYR A 340 -21.59 15.52 -1.24
CA TYR A 340 -20.32 15.78 -1.89
C TYR A 340 -20.27 17.18 -2.50
N GLN A 341 -19.64 18.12 -1.78
CA GLN A 341 -19.57 19.54 -2.16
C GLN A 341 -18.13 20.02 -2.39
N VAL A 342 -17.39 19.30 -3.25
CA VAL A 342 -16.02 19.70 -3.60
C VAL A 342 -16.03 20.77 -4.71
N SER A 343 -15.30 21.86 -4.47
CA SER A 343 -15.14 22.95 -5.42
C SER A 343 -14.45 22.50 -6.72
N ILE A 344 -14.75 23.18 -7.84
CA ILE A 344 -14.05 22.91 -9.11
C ILE A 344 -12.55 23.17 -9.00
N LEU A 345 -12.14 24.17 -8.22
CA LEU A 345 -10.73 24.49 -7.99
C LEU A 345 -9.99 23.31 -7.34
N SER A 346 -10.60 22.65 -6.35
CA SER A 346 -10.02 21.48 -5.70
C SER A 346 -9.80 20.32 -6.69
N PHE A 347 -10.75 20.06 -7.58
CA PHE A 347 -10.59 19.07 -8.65
C PHE A 347 -9.45 19.42 -9.61
N MET A 348 -9.34 20.70 -10.01
CA MET A 348 -8.26 21.14 -10.88
C MET A 348 -6.89 20.96 -10.21
N LEU A 349 -6.76 21.33 -8.94
CA LEU A 349 -5.50 21.17 -8.19
C LEU A 349 -5.10 19.70 -8.03
N ILE A 350 -6.06 18.81 -7.77
CA ILE A 350 -5.80 17.36 -7.71
C ILE A 350 -5.38 16.85 -9.10
N GLY A 351 -6.06 17.26 -10.17
CA GLY A 351 -5.67 16.92 -11.54
C GLY A 351 -4.25 17.38 -11.89
N ILE A 352 -3.89 18.62 -11.52
CA ILE A 352 -2.53 19.16 -11.68
C ILE A 352 -1.53 18.33 -10.88
N TYR A 353 -1.84 18.00 -9.62
CA TYR A 353 -0.99 17.13 -8.80
C TYR A 353 -0.70 15.79 -9.48
N PHE A 354 -1.72 15.12 -10.03
CA PHE A 354 -1.51 13.85 -10.74
C PHE A 354 -0.78 14.03 -12.08
N CYS A 355 -0.90 15.18 -12.75
CA CYS A 355 -0.06 15.49 -13.91
C CYS A 355 1.42 15.69 -13.53
N ILE A 356 1.70 16.33 -12.39
CA ILE A 356 3.07 16.43 -11.84
C ILE A 356 3.58 15.03 -11.48
N ARG A 357 2.74 14.16 -10.91
CA ARG A 357 3.11 12.76 -10.65
C ARG A 357 3.47 12.00 -11.93
N VAL A 358 2.73 12.20 -13.03
CA VAL A 358 3.08 11.64 -14.35
C VAL A 358 4.45 12.13 -14.86
N TRP A 359 4.79 13.39 -14.61
CA TRP A 359 6.08 13.94 -15.00
C TRP A 359 7.25 13.38 -14.16
N CYS A 360 7.03 13.21 -12.86
CA CYS A 360 8.08 12.80 -11.92
C CYS A 360 8.32 11.28 -11.88
N ASP A 361 7.28 10.47 -12.06
CA ASP A 361 7.35 9.00 -12.08
C ASP A 361 7.65 8.46 -13.49
#